data_AF-A0AAU3KWD5-F1
#
_entry.id   AF-A0AAU3KWD5-F1
#
_cell.length_a   1.000
_cell.length_b   1.000
_cell.length_c   1.000
_cell.angle_alpha   90.00
_cell.angle_beta   90.00
_cell.angle_gamma   90.00
#
_symmetry.space_group_name_H-M   'P 1'
#
loop_
_entity.id
_entity.type
_entity.pdbx_description
1 polymer ?
#
loop_
_entity_poly.entity_id
_entity_poly.type
_entity_poly.pdbx_seq_one_letter_code
_entity_poly.pdbx_strand_id
1 'polypeptide(L)' 'MSEAASHLSDTLRAPLPDAFDRLTDADHTELDRLLQQAMTRRRANLDAAIGSSLDFVPRLMRPAVKKALGL' A
#
# COMPACT_ATOMS: atom_id res chain seq x y z
N MET A 1 -21.02 -5.35 10.95
CA MET A 1 -19.62 -5.16 10.53
C MET A 1 -19.33 -3.67 10.54
N SER A 2 -18.23 -3.25 11.15
CA SER A 2 -17.81 -1.83 11.24
C SER A 2 -17.36 -1.30 9.87
N GLU A 3 -17.42 0.02 9.67
CA GLU A 3 -16.93 0.67 8.44
C GLU A 3 -15.42 0.44 8.26
N ALA A 4 -14.66 0.56 9.35
CA ALA A 4 -13.21 0.31 9.36
C ALA A 4 -12.87 -1.15 9.01
N ALA A 5 -13.67 -2.12 9.46
CA ALA A 5 -13.48 -3.53 9.11
C ALA A 5 -13.74 -3.79 7.61
N SER A 6 -14.76 -3.13 7.04
CA SER A 6 -15.07 -3.24 5.61
C SER A 6 -13.92 -2.68 4.77
N HIS A 7 -13.41 -1.51 5.14
CA HIS A 7 -12.26 -0.88 4.47
C HIS A 7 -10.98 -1.72 4.55
N LEU A 8 -10.74 -2.40 5.69
CA LEU A 8 -9.60 -3.29 5.87
C LEU A 8 -9.69 -4.53 4.95
N SER A 9 -10.88 -5.13 4.84
CA SER A 9 -11.12 -6.25 3.94
C SER A 9 -10.90 -5.87 2.47
N ASP A 10 -11.41 -4.71 2.05
CA ASP A 10 -11.24 -4.18 0.70
C ASP A 10 -9.77 -3.91 0.37
N THR A 11 -9.04 -3.33 1.32
CA THR A 11 -7.61 -3.02 1.16
C THR A 11 -6.76 -4.28 1.05
N LEU A 12 -7.06 -5.29 1.87
CA LEU A 12 -6.35 -6.57 1.85
C LEU A 12 -6.79 -7.47 0.68
N ARG A 13 -7.89 -7.13 0.01
CA ARG A 13 -8.55 -7.95 -1.03
C ARG A 13 -8.76 -9.39 -0.57
N ALA A 14 -9.08 -9.55 0.71
CA ALA A 14 -9.25 -10.84 1.36
C ALA A 14 -10.34 -10.74 2.43
N PRO A 15 -11.12 -11.82 2.66
CA PRO A 15 -12.03 -11.85 3.79
C PRO A 15 -11.23 -11.73 5.09
N LEU A 16 -11.76 -10.93 6.03
CA LEU A 16 -11.16 -10.82 7.34
C LEU A 16 -11.35 -12.14 8.11
N PRO A 17 -10.33 -12.61 8.85
CA PRO A 17 -10.48 -13.76 9.73
C PRO A 17 -11.52 -13.52 10.82
N ASP A 18 -12.22 -14.58 11.26
CA ASP A 18 -13.22 -14.54 12.35
C ASP A 18 -12.71 -13.91 13.67
N ALA A 19 -11.38 -13.89 13.86
CA ALA A 19 -10.76 -13.21 15.00
C ALA A 19 -11.03 -11.70 15.03
N PHE A 20 -11.31 -11.08 13.88
CA PHE A 20 -11.61 -9.65 13.77
C PHE A 20 -13.01 -9.30 14.30
N ASP A 21 -13.94 -10.25 14.30
CA ASP A 21 -15.28 -10.02 14.88
C ASP A 21 -15.25 -9.80 16.40
N ARG A 22 -14.12 -10.13 17.05
CA ARG A 22 -13.91 -9.93 18.50
C ARG A 22 -13.30 -8.56 18.83
N LEU A 23 -12.87 -7.81 17.82
CA LEU A 23 -12.21 -6.53 17.99
C LEU A 23 -13.24 -5.41 18.18
N THR A 24 -12.88 -4.42 19.00
CA THR A 24 -13.70 -3.23 19.14
C THR A 24 -13.61 -2.34 17.90
N ASP A 25 -14.52 -1.38 17.74
CA ASP A 25 -14.41 -0.39 16.65
C ASP A 25 -13.13 0.45 16.73
N ALA A 26 -12.64 0.71 17.95
CA ALA A 26 -11.38 1.41 18.17
C ALA A 26 -10.18 0.58 17.66
N ASP A 27 -10.19 -0.73 17.90
CA ASP A 27 -9.13 -1.63 17.40
C ASP A 27 -9.14 -1.70 15.86
N HIS A 28 -10.33 -1.76 15.24
CA HIS A 28 -10.46 -1.74 13.79
C HIS A 28 -9.91 -0.44 13.19
N THR A 29 -10.22 0.70 13.82
CA THR A 29 -9.73 2.01 13.39
C THR A 29 -8.20 2.09 13.49
N GLU A 30 -7.63 1.56 14.58
CA GLU A 30 -6.18 1.54 14.77
C GLU A 30 -5.48 0.61 13.77
N LEU A 31 -6.06 -0.55 13.47
CA LEU A 31 -5.55 -1.45 12.44
C LEU A 31 -5.57 -0.81 11.05
N ASP A 32 -6.65 -0.12 10.70
CA ASP A 32 -6.72 0.63 9.44
C ASP A 32 -5.64 1.71 9.37
N ARG A 33 -5.46 2.48 10.45
CA ARG A 33 -4.39 3.49 10.55
C ARG A 33 -3.00 2.87 10.34
N LEU A 34 -2.71 1.74 10.99
CA LEU A 34 -1.43 1.04 10.86
C LEU A 34 -1.22 0.50 9.44
N LEU A 35 -2.28 -0.02 8.81
CA LEU A 35 -2.24 -0.50 7.43
C LEU A 35 -1.92 0.63 6.45
N GLN A 36 -2.59 1.78 6.59
CA GLN A 36 -2.32 2.97 5.75
C GLN A 36 -0.88 3.48 5.92
N GLN A 37 -0.36 3.48 7.15
CA GLN A 37 1.05 3.83 7.40
C GLN A 37 2.02 2.83 6.77
N ALA A 38 1.73 1.53 6.82
CA ALA A 38 2.56 0.51 6.17
C ALA A 38 2.53 0.65 4.64
N MET A 39 1.37 0.88 4.04
CA MET A 39 1.20 1.13 2.60
C MET A 39 1.95 2.37 2.14
N THR A 40 1.86 3.47 2.91
CA THR A 40 2.59 4.71 2.62
C THR A 40 4.10 4.50 2.63
N ARG A 41 4.63 3.80 3.65
CA ARG A 41 6.06 3.45 3.73
C ARG A 41 6.48 2.55 2.58
N ARG A 42 5.68 1.54 2.23
CA ARG A 42 5.95 0.66 1.08
C ARG A 42 6.03 1.45 -0.21
N ARG A 43 5.09 2.39 -0.44
CA ARG A 43 5.09 3.25 -1.62
C ARG A 43 6.36 4.10 -1.69
N ALA A 44 6.71 4.79 -0.60
CA ALA A 44 7.92 5.62 -0.54
C ALA A 44 9.19 4.80 -0.83
N ASN A 45 9.28 3.58 -0.29
CA ASN A 45 10.42 2.69 -0.55
C ASN A 45 10.48 2.24 -2.01
N LEU A 46 9.34 1.92 -2.63
CA LEU A 46 9.27 1.55 -4.05
C LEU A 46 9.62 2.73 -4.96
N ASP A 47 9.09 3.92 -4.68
CA ASP A 47 9.39 5.14 -5.44
C ASP A 47 10.90 5.47 -5.36
N ALA A 48 11.50 5.33 -4.19
CA ALA A 48 12.95 5.51 -4.00
C ALA A 48 13.76 4.46 -4.78
N ALA A 49 13.37 3.19 -4.72
CA ALA A 49 14.04 2.11 -5.45
C ALA A 49 13.94 2.29 -6.97
N ILE A 50 12.77 2.70 -7.49
CA ILE A 50 12.59 2.99 -8.91
C ILE A 50 13.43 4.20 -9.31
N GLY A 51 13.42 5.27 -8.50
CA GLY A 51 14.26 6.45 -8.73
C GLY A 51 15.74 6.07 -8.85
N SER A 52 16.26 5.29 -7.90
CA SER A 52 17.64 4.79 -7.93
C SER A 52 17.90 3.90 -9.16
N SER A 53 16.97 3.03 -9.54
CA SER A 53 17.14 2.18 -10.74
C SER A 53 17.27 3.01 -12.03
N LEU A 54 16.54 4.14 -12.13
CA LEU A 54 16.58 5.03 -13.28
C LEU A 54 17.90 5.79 -13.40
N ASP A 55 18.68 5.89 -12.33
CA ASP A 55 20.03 6.46 -12.41
C ASP A 55 20.98 5.62 -13.26
N PHE A 56 20.75 4.30 -13.31
CA PHE A 56 21.48 3.36 -14.17
C PHE A 56 20.93 3.29 -15.60
N VAL A 57 19.78 3.92 -15.87
CA VAL A 57 19.20 4.01 -17.23
C VAL A 57 19.72 5.26 -17.95
N PRO A 58 20.19 5.14 -19.21
CA PRO A 58 20.56 6.29 -20.02
C PRO A 58 19.44 7.33 -20.06
N ARG A 59 19.77 8.61 -19.87
CA ARG A 59 18.78 9.70 -19.71
C ARG A 59 17.73 9.73 -20.83
N LEU A 60 18.13 9.38 -22.05
CA LEU A 60 17.26 9.34 -23.24
C LEU A 60 16.18 8.23 -23.14
N MET A 61 16.45 7.13 -22.44
CA MET A 61 15.52 5.99 -22.30
C MET A 61 14.60 6.08 -21.08
N ARG A 62 14.91 6.95 -20.10
CA ARG A 62 14.13 7.13 -18.87
C ARG A 62 12.62 7.38 -19.12
N PRO A 63 12.18 8.17 -20.11
CA PRO A 63 10.75 8.37 -20.38
C PRO A 63 10.02 7.08 -20.80
N ALA A 64 10.66 6.25 -21.62
CA ALA A 64 10.10 4.98 -22.06
C ALA A 64 10.00 3.98 -20.88
N VAL A 65 11.01 3.94 -20.02
CA VAL A 65 11.02 3.08 -18.82
C VAL A 65 9.95 3.52 -17.82
N LYS A 66 9.81 4.83 -17.55
CA LYS A 66 8.73 5.35 -16.69
C LYS A 66 7.34 4.98 -17.21
N LYS A 67 7.12 5.15 -18.52
CA LYS A 67 5.85 4.80 -19.17
C LYS A 67 5.53 3.31 -19.05
N ALA A 68 6.52 2.43 -19.18
CA ALA A 68 6.34 0.99 -19.01
C ALA A 68 6.02 0.58 -17.56
N LEU A 69 6.51 1.35 -16.59
CA LEU A 69 6.26 1.15 -15.16
C LEU A 69 4.95 1.80 -14.68
N GLY A 70 4.20 2.48 -15.55
CA GLY A 70 2.96 3.16 -15.20
C GLY A 70 3.16 4.39 -14.31
N LEU A 71 4.35 5.02 -14.39
CA LEU A 71 4.74 6.23 -13.66
C LEU A 71 4.60 7.49 -14.50
#